data_AF-A0AAD5PQA2-F1
#
_entry.id   AF-A0AAD5PQA2-F1
#
_cell.length_a   1.000
_cell.length_b   1.000
_cell.length_c   1.000
_cell.angle_alpha   90.00
_cell.angle_beta   90.00
_cell.angle_gamma   90.00
#
_symmetry.space_group_name_H-M   'P 1'
#
loop_
_entity.id
_entity.type
_entity.pdbx_description
1 polymer ?
#
loop_
_entity_poly.entity_id
_entity_poly.type
_entity_poly.pdbx_seq_one_letter_code
_entity_poly.pdbx_strand_id
1 'polypeptide(L)'
;MKLTIILVLLFTVVQILSSPARLVERVVIDTYLNKARAVLDFKLILPLREYARNQAGDLNVNELPTLESWASSPSSHTDINRIRQGKVGAQPTWVAQPNTRTPVSKTREQIDVIDRMVDANPTTFEFVTSAQGICDNPVLT
;
A
#
# COMPACT_ATOMS: atom_id res chain seq x y z
N MET A 1 7.70 -54.49 -8.34
CA MET A 1 7.11 -53.90 -7.12
C MET A 1 7.62 -52.47 -6.85
N LYS A 2 8.93 -52.20 -6.84
CA LYS A 2 9.47 -50.84 -6.60
C LYS A 2 9.07 -49.79 -7.66
N LEU A 3 9.08 -50.15 -8.96
CA LEU A 3 8.74 -49.22 -10.05
C LEU A 3 7.26 -48.81 -10.05
N THR A 4 6.37 -49.75 -9.72
CA THR A 4 4.92 -49.53 -9.67
C THR A 4 4.54 -48.56 -8.56
N ILE A 5 5.20 -48.65 -7.40
CA ILE A 5 5.00 -47.73 -6.26
C ILE A 5 5.43 -46.31 -6.62
N ILE A 6 6.56 -46.17 -7.33
CA ILE A 6 7.05 -44.85 -7.79
C ILE A 6 6.05 -44.22 -8.77
N LEU A 7 5.49 -45.01 -9.70
CA LEU A 7 4.52 -44.52 -10.68
C LEU A 7 3.22 -44.03 -10.03
N VAL A 8 2.73 -44.74 -9.00
CA VAL A 8 1.54 -44.34 -8.24
C VAL A 8 1.79 -43.06 -7.43
N LEU A 9 2.98 -42.93 -6.83
CA LEU A 9 3.40 -41.70 -6.14
C LEU A 9 3.50 -40.52 -7.11
N LEU A 10 4.07 -40.71 -8.28
CA LEU A 10 4.13 -39.66 -9.31
C LEU A 10 2.74 -39.28 -9.79
N PHE A 11 1.88 -40.26 -10.04
CA PHE A 11 0.51 -40.00 -10.49
C PHE A 11 -0.30 -39.24 -9.44
N THR A 12 -0.23 -39.64 -8.17
CA THR A 12 -0.90 -38.93 -7.08
C THR A 12 -0.36 -37.52 -6.88
N VAL A 13 0.95 -37.31 -6.96
CA VAL A 13 1.56 -35.97 -6.92
C VAL A 13 1.08 -35.11 -8.09
N VAL A 14 1.02 -35.66 -9.31
CA VAL A 14 0.50 -34.94 -10.48
C VAL A 14 -0.97 -34.58 -10.28
N GLN A 15 -1.82 -35.51 -9.81
CA GLN A 15 -3.24 -35.25 -9.53
C GLN A 15 -3.44 -34.19 -8.42
N ILE A 16 -2.59 -34.19 -7.39
CA ILE A 16 -2.60 -33.19 -6.32
C ILE A 16 -2.15 -31.82 -6.86
N LEU A 17 -1.12 -31.78 -7.72
CA LEU A 17 -0.62 -30.56 -8.34
C LEU A 17 -1.59 -29.98 -9.37
N SER A 18 -2.33 -30.82 -10.10
CA SER A 18 -3.34 -30.44 -11.09
C SER A 18 -4.75 -30.28 -10.51
N SER A 19 -4.91 -30.39 -9.19
CA SER A 19 -6.22 -30.35 -8.56
C SER A 19 -6.90 -28.99 -8.81
N PRO A 20 -8.17 -28.98 -9.22
CA PRO A 20 -8.94 -27.75 -9.43
C PRO A 20 -9.00 -26.88 -8.17
N ALA A 21 -8.90 -27.45 -6.97
CA ALA A 21 -8.82 -26.69 -5.71
C ALA A 21 -7.58 -25.78 -5.65
N ARG A 22 -6.41 -26.25 -6.10
CA ARG A 22 -5.19 -25.43 -6.18
C ARG A 22 -5.26 -24.38 -7.28
N LEU A 23 -5.93 -24.69 -8.39
CA LEU A 23 -6.17 -23.72 -9.47
C LEU A 23 -7.12 -22.61 -9.00
N VAL A 24 -8.20 -22.95 -8.29
CA VAL A 24 -9.13 -21.97 -7.69
C VAL A 24 -8.40 -21.13 -6.64
N GLU A 25 -7.64 -21.75 -5.73
CA GLU A 25 -6.86 -21.03 -4.72
C GLU A 25 -5.85 -20.07 -5.35
N ARG A 26 -5.14 -20.50 -6.41
CA ARG A 26 -4.19 -19.65 -7.13
C ARG A 26 -4.88 -18.51 -7.89
N VAL A 27 -6.00 -18.77 -8.58
CA VAL A 27 -6.80 -17.74 -9.26
C VAL A 27 -7.39 -16.73 -8.27
N VAL A 28 -7.86 -17.21 -7.12
CA VAL A 28 -8.34 -16.36 -6.03
C VAL A 28 -7.18 -15.51 -5.50
N ILE A 29 -6.04 -16.11 -5.16
CA ILE A 29 -4.83 -15.39 -4.73
C ILE A 29 -4.39 -14.37 -5.78
N ASP A 30 -4.31 -14.73 -7.06
CA ASP A 30 -3.91 -13.81 -8.13
C ASP A 30 -4.93 -12.67 -8.30
N THR A 31 -6.23 -12.95 -8.14
CA THR A 31 -7.28 -11.93 -8.14
C THR A 31 -7.16 -11.00 -6.93
N TYR A 32 -6.88 -11.54 -5.74
CA TYR A 32 -6.63 -10.78 -4.53
C TYR A 32 -5.33 -9.97 -4.63
N LEU A 33 -4.27 -10.53 -5.21
CA LEU A 33 -3.00 -9.85 -5.44
C LEU A 33 -3.13 -8.77 -6.50
N ASN A 34 -3.94 -8.95 -7.53
CA ASN A 34 -4.21 -7.90 -8.53
C ASN A 34 -5.06 -6.77 -7.93
N LYS A 35 -6.07 -7.10 -7.11
CA LYS A 35 -6.82 -6.09 -6.33
C LYS A 35 -5.91 -5.39 -5.31
N ALA A 36 -5.10 -6.14 -4.58
CA ALA A 36 -4.17 -5.60 -3.58
C ALA A 36 -3.03 -4.78 -4.21
N ARG A 37 -2.53 -5.16 -5.39
CA ARG A 37 -1.54 -4.36 -6.16
C ARG A 37 -2.15 -3.06 -6.69
N ALA A 38 -3.44 -3.05 -7.00
CA ALA A 38 -4.15 -1.82 -7.34
C ALA A 38 -4.45 -0.94 -6.11
N VAL A 39 -4.45 -1.53 -4.90
CA VAL A 39 -4.93 -0.90 -3.66
C VAL A 39 -3.81 -0.54 -2.68
N LEU A 40 -2.63 -1.18 -2.71
CA LEU A 40 -1.50 -0.92 -1.82
C LEU A 40 -0.31 -0.34 -2.59
N ASP A 41 -0.07 0.96 -2.41
CA ASP A 41 1.15 1.63 -2.86
C ASP A 41 2.20 1.67 -1.74
N PHE A 42 3.38 1.09 -1.98
CA PHE A 42 4.35 0.72 -0.95
C PHE A 42 5.27 1.85 -0.46
N LYS A 43 4.93 3.12 -0.72
CA LYS A 43 5.72 4.27 -0.30
C LYS A 43 4.79 5.43 0.08
N LEU A 44 5.15 6.22 1.09
CA LEU A 44 4.55 7.55 1.27
C LEU A 44 4.99 8.42 0.10
N ILE A 45 4.13 8.61 -0.89
CA ILE A 45 4.49 9.32 -2.12
C ILE A 45 4.06 10.79 -2.08
N LEU A 46 3.46 11.25 -0.97
CA LEU A 46 3.27 12.68 -0.73
C LEU A 46 4.60 13.30 -0.27
N PRO A 47 5.24 14.20 -1.07
CA PRO A 47 6.52 14.82 -0.73
C PRO A 47 6.34 15.96 0.29
N LEU A 48 5.71 15.66 1.44
CA LEU A 48 5.36 16.62 2.50
C LEU A 48 6.58 17.37 3.05
N ARG A 49 7.71 16.67 3.15
CA ARG A 49 8.97 17.28 3.59
C ARG A 49 9.50 18.30 2.59
N GLU A 50 9.40 17.99 1.30
CA GLU A 50 10.00 18.81 0.25
C GLU A 50 9.12 20.02 -0.08
N TYR A 51 7.81 19.81 -0.16
CA TYR A 51 6.89 20.84 -0.67
C TYR A 51 6.13 21.59 0.42
N ALA A 52 5.91 20.97 1.59
CA ALA A 52 5.27 21.63 2.74
C ALA A 52 6.21 21.83 3.92
N ARG A 53 7.50 21.48 3.80
CA ARG A 53 8.47 21.57 4.91
C ARG A 53 7.92 20.95 6.21
N ASN A 54 7.21 19.82 6.10
CA ASN A 54 6.60 19.10 7.22
C ASN A 54 5.44 19.82 7.94
N GLN A 55 4.90 20.91 7.38
CA GLN A 55 3.73 21.63 7.87
C GLN A 55 2.41 20.97 7.39
N ALA A 56 2.27 19.67 7.57
CA ALA A 56 1.14 18.91 7.01
C ALA A 56 -0.20 19.11 7.73
N GLY A 57 -0.20 19.64 8.96
CA GLY A 57 -1.43 19.89 9.72
C GLY A 57 -2.28 21.04 9.16
N ASP A 58 -1.65 21.97 8.43
CA ASP A 58 -2.32 23.14 7.86
C ASP A 58 -2.70 22.94 6.37
N LEU A 59 -2.37 21.79 5.80
CA LEU A 59 -2.63 21.51 4.38
C LEU A 59 -4.02 20.92 4.19
N ASN A 60 -4.80 21.55 3.31
CA ASN A 60 -5.94 20.88 2.72
C ASN A 60 -5.44 19.89 1.66
N VAL A 61 -5.46 18.59 1.98
CA VAL A 61 -4.93 17.55 1.10
C VAL A 61 -5.68 17.42 -0.24
N ASN A 62 -6.91 17.93 -0.31
CA ASN A 62 -7.70 17.95 -1.55
C ASN A 62 -7.25 19.05 -2.53
N GLU A 63 -6.53 20.06 -2.04
CA GLU A 63 -6.03 21.20 -2.83
C GLU A 63 -4.58 21.03 -3.27
N LEU A 64 -3.88 19.97 -2.83
CA LEU A 64 -2.49 19.72 -3.25
C LEU A 64 -2.29 19.84 -4.78
N PRO A 65 -3.18 19.32 -5.65
CA PRO A 65 -3.00 19.45 -7.10
C PRO A 65 -3.03 20.88 -7.64
N THR A 66 -3.56 21.84 -6.88
CA THR A 66 -3.63 23.25 -7.27
C THR A 66 -2.47 24.07 -6.70
N LEU A 67 -1.78 23.56 -5.67
CA LEU A 67 -0.60 24.20 -5.10
C LEU A 67 0.59 24.07 -6.06
N GLU A 68 1.25 25.19 -6.37
CA GLU A 68 2.34 25.26 -7.35
C GLU A 68 3.43 24.20 -7.12
N SER A 69 3.82 23.97 -5.86
CA SER A 69 4.86 22.98 -5.50
C SER A 69 4.51 21.55 -5.90
N TRP A 70 3.22 21.20 -5.92
CA TRP A 70 2.73 19.88 -6.34
C TRP A 70 2.30 19.85 -7.81
N ALA A 71 1.67 20.93 -8.29
CA ALA A 71 1.11 21.02 -9.64
C ALA A 71 2.20 21.05 -10.71
N SER A 72 3.28 21.78 -10.46
CA SER A 72 4.36 21.99 -11.44
C SER A 72 5.46 20.93 -11.38
N SER A 73 5.51 20.15 -10.29
CA SER A 73 6.64 19.26 -10.05
C SER A 73 6.50 17.94 -10.83
N PRO A 74 7.47 17.59 -11.70
CA PRO A 74 7.46 16.33 -12.44
C PRO A 74 7.69 15.11 -11.54
N SER A 75 8.13 15.29 -10.29
CA SER A 75 8.26 14.21 -9.31
C SER A 75 7.00 14.04 -8.44
N SER A 76 6.01 14.91 -8.58
CA SER A 76 4.71 14.82 -7.90
C SER A 76 3.77 13.86 -8.63
N HIS A 77 3.86 12.58 -8.25
CA HIS A 77 3.04 11.52 -8.87
C HIS A 77 1.75 11.23 -8.09
N THR A 78 1.68 11.63 -6.83
CA THR A 78 0.60 11.27 -5.92
C THR A 78 -0.03 12.50 -5.31
N ASP A 79 -1.36 12.52 -5.34
CA ASP A 79 -2.23 13.45 -4.66
C ASP A 79 -3.58 12.75 -4.41
N ILE A 80 -4.44 13.34 -3.59
CA ILE A 80 -5.72 12.74 -3.21
C ILE A 80 -6.63 12.46 -4.42
N ASN A 81 -6.65 13.35 -5.41
CA ASN A 81 -7.50 13.18 -6.57
C ASN A 81 -7.03 11.98 -7.40
N ARG A 82 -5.72 11.81 -7.58
CA ARG A 82 -5.13 10.65 -8.26
C ARG A 82 -5.31 9.35 -7.47
N ILE A 83 -5.18 9.38 -6.14
CA ILE A 83 -5.46 8.23 -5.25
C ILE A 83 -6.91 7.76 -5.43
N ARG A 84 -7.87 8.70 -5.42
CA ARG A 84 -9.29 8.40 -5.64
C ARG A 84 -9.56 7.87 -7.05
N GLN A 85 -9.00 8.51 -8.08
CA GLN A 85 -9.12 8.05 -9.47
C GLN A 85 -8.56 6.64 -9.66
N GLY A 86 -7.42 6.34 -9.03
CA GLY A 86 -6.77 5.03 -9.02
C GLY A 86 -7.46 4.00 -8.11
N LYS A 87 -8.47 4.40 -7.33
CA LYS A 87 -9.16 3.56 -6.33
C LYS A 87 -8.21 2.93 -5.31
N VAL A 88 -7.19 3.68 -4.92
CA VAL A 88 -6.22 3.26 -3.89
C VAL A 88 -6.87 3.47 -2.52
N GLY A 89 -7.22 2.37 -1.84
CA GLY A 89 -7.90 2.42 -0.54
C GLY A 89 -6.97 2.37 0.67
N ALA A 90 -5.67 2.06 0.50
CA ALA A 90 -4.70 2.07 1.58
C ALA A 90 -3.28 2.37 1.08
N GLN A 91 -2.53 3.19 1.78
CA GLN A 91 -1.10 3.43 1.48
C GLN A 91 -0.23 2.95 2.64
N PRO A 92 0.36 1.74 2.56
CA PRO A 92 1.30 1.27 3.58
C PRO A 92 2.53 2.19 3.66
N THR A 93 2.73 2.77 4.83
CA THR A 93 3.72 3.81 5.06
C THR A 93 5.01 3.22 5.64
N TRP A 94 5.99 2.91 4.79
CA TRP A 94 7.33 2.53 5.25
C TRP A 94 8.17 3.80 5.45
N VAL A 95 8.23 4.28 6.70
CA VAL A 95 9.06 5.44 7.04
C VAL A 95 10.52 5.04 7.06
N ALA A 96 11.16 5.15 5.89
CA ALA A 96 12.57 4.91 5.60
C ALA A 96 13.03 3.46 5.82
N GLN A 97 13.62 2.87 4.78
CA GLN A 97 14.64 1.85 5.03
C GLN A 97 15.79 2.57 5.73
N PRO A 98 16.14 2.20 6.98
CA PRO A 98 17.29 2.77 7.65
C PRO A 98 18.54 2.30 6.91
N ASN A 99 19.02 3.10 5.95
CA ASN A 99 20.43 3.04 5.61
C ASN A 99 21.18 3.69 6.78
N THR A 100 22.45 3.31 6.99
CA THR A 100 23.33 3.85 8.05
C THR A 100 23.49 5.38 8.05
N ARG A 101 22.92 6.07 7.05
CA ARG A 101 22.95 7.52 6.86
C ARG A 101 21.66 8.24 7.24
N THR A 102 20.55 7.56 7.53
CA THR A 102 19.30 8.23 7.92
C THR A 102 19.19 8.28 9.44
N PRO A 103 19.30 9.46 10.07
CA PRO A 103 19.17 9.58 11.51
C PRO A 103 17.76 9.19 11.96
N VAL A 104 17.66 8.49 13.09
CA VAL A 104 16.39 8.12 13.74
C VAL A 104 15.47 9.33 13.94
N SER A 105 16.05 10.51 14.17
CA SER A 105 15.30 11.76 14.28
C SER A 105 14.50 12.11 13.02
N LYS A 106 15.08 11.91 11.83
CA LYS A 106 14.38 12.15 10.56
C LYS A 106 13.25 11.15 10.34
N THR A 107 13.45 9.90 10.73
CA THR A 107 12.38 8.88 10.69
C THR A 107 11.22 9.28 11.60
N ARG A 108 11.52 9.68 12.85
CA ARG A 108 10.48 10.13 13.80
C ARG A 108 9.76 11.38 13.32
N GLU A 109 10.49 12.34 12.75
CA GLU A 109 9.91 13.54 12.14
C GLU A 109 8.92 13.19 11.02
N GLN A 110 9.24 12.20 10.18
CA GLN A 110 8.31 11.78 9.13
C GLN A 110 7.09 11.00 9.67
N ILE A 111 7.24 10.20 10.74
CA ILE A 111 6.09 9.57 11.42
C ILE A 111 5.16 10.65 11.98
N ASP A 112 5.70 11.63 12.70
CA ASP A 112 4.93 12.75 13.30
C ASP A 112 4.17 13.56 12.23
N VAL A 113 4.79 13.80 11.07
CA VAL A 113 4.15 14.50 9.96
C VAL A 113 2.97 13.72 9.39
N ILE A 114 3.09 12.40 9.28
CA ILE A 114 2.00 11.54 8.80
C ILE A 114 0.84 11.59 9.80
N ASP A 115 1.14 11.44 11.09
CA ASP A 115 0.14 11.47 12.17
C ASP A 115 -0.68 12.77 12.12
N ARG A 116 0.00 13.92 12.12
CA ARG A 116 -0.64 15.24 12.00
C ARG A 116 -1.42 15.43 10.71
N MET A 117 -0.94 14.88 9.60
CA MET A 117 -1.65 14.97 8.31
C MET A 117 -2.97 14.20 8.37
N VAL A 118 -2.96 13.00 8.95
CA VAL A 118 -4.17 12.18 9.09
C VAL A 118 -5.15 12.87 10.04
N ASP A 119 -4.67 13.35 11.18
CA ASP A 119 -5.49 14.07 12.17
C ASP A 119 -6.15 15.33 11.59
N ALA A 120 -5.45 16.06 10.72
CA ALA A 120 -5.97 17.23 10.05
C ALA A 120 -7.00 16.90 8.94
N ASN A 121 -7.03 15.65 8.45
CA ASN A 121 -7.85 15.25 7.31
C ASN A 121 -8.65 13.95 7.59
N PRO A 122 -9.45 13.89 8.67
CA PRO A 122 -10.12 12.66 9.13
C PRO A 122 -11.23 12.17 8.19
N THR A 123 -11.70 13.02 7.29
CA THR A 123 -12.69 12.65 6.25
C THR A 123 -12.04 11.99 5.03
N THR A 124 -10.71 12.06 4.92
CA THR A 124 -9.95 11.54 3.78
C THR A 124 -9.04 10.39 4.18
N PHE A 125 -8.50 10.41 5.40
CA PHE A 125 -7.57 9.41 5.90
C PHE A 125 -7.99 8.84 7.25
N GLU A 126 -7.60 7.59 7.47
CA GLU A 126 -7.69 6.90 8.75
C GLU A 126 -6.34 6.23 9.01
N PHE A 127 -5.78 6.42 10.21
CA PHE A 127 -4.51 5.80 10.60
C PHE A 127 -4.77 4.42 11.19
N VAL A 128 -4.24 3.38 10.54
CA VAL A 128 -4.43 1.99 10.95
C VAL A 128 -3.09 1.29 11.13
N THR A 129 -3.00 0.43 12.15
CA THR A 129 -1.77 -0.31 12.51
C THR A 129 -1.92 -1.82 12.38
N SER A 130 -3.05 -2.29 11.86
CA SER A 130 -3.33 -3.72 11.65
C SER A 130 -3.95 -3.97 10.28
N ALA A 131 -3.79 -5.20 9.78
CA ALA A 131 -4.45 -5.63 8.54
C ALA A 131 -5.98 -5.56 8.67
N GLN A 132 -6.52 -5.86 9.85
CA GLN A 132 -7.96 -5.77 10.12
C GLN A 132 -8.46 -4.33 9.99
N GLY A 133 -7.72 -3.36 10.52
CA GLY A 133 -8.06 -1.94 10.36
C GLY A 133 -8.10 -1.48 8.90
N ILE A 134 -7.26 -2.06 8.02
CA ILE A 134 -7.35 -1.82 6.57
C ILE A 134 -8.65 -2.37 6.00
N CYS A 135 -9.07 -3.57 6.42
CA CYS A 135 -10.27 -4.25 5.91
C CYS A 135 -11.58 -3.64 6.43
N ASP A 136 -11.59 -3.11 7.65
CA ASP A 136 -12.78 -2.52 8.28
C ASP A 136 -13.10 -1.13 7.73
N ASN A 137 -12.22 -0.56 6.90
CA ASN A 137 -12.42 0.75 6.32
C ASN A 137 -13.58 0.71 5.28
N PRO A 138 -14.64 1.52 5.47
CA PRO A 138 -15.86 1.48 4.66
C PRO A 138 -15.66 1.89 3.18
N VAL A 139 -14.50 2.43 2.80
CA VAL A 139 -14.18 2.74 1.40
C VAL A 139 -13.91 1.46 0.57
N LEU A 140 -13.63 0.33 1.22
CA LEU A 140 -13.30 -0.95 0.57
C LEU A 140 -14.44 -1.99 0.58
N THR A 141 -15.58 -1.69 1.22
CA THR A 141 -16.81 -2.51 1.22
C THR A 141 -17.84 -1.98 0.23
#